data_AF-A0A939VE17-F1
#
_entry.id   AF-A0A939VE17-F1
#
_cell.length_a   1.000
_cell.length_b   1.000
_cell.length_c   1.000
_cell.angle_alpha   90.00
_cell.angle_beta   90.00
_cell.angle_gamma   90.00
#
_symmetry.space_group_name_H-M   'P 1'
#
loop_
_entity.id
_entity.type
_entity.pdbx_description
1 polymer ?
#
loop_
_entity_poly.entity_id
_entity_poly.type
_entity_poly.pdbx_seq_one_letter_code
_entity_poly.pdbx_strand_id
1 'polypeptide(L)'
;MPYRRLPKTDASRLKALRALTDNNDTYTVEARFLDREMISEARWLCERLSQALEQYQLCMRTQVRYAMRITGLQHQAMMYLSHFLQVLFLAIERGEIPRDVLPMYGLERDTTVVPYLKTSEAVMEWAPKVIAGEKSRLKKGGRPVLTPSIGAVVTHFDVFKGMYDSQRQYQMRTKAALADISSLRERIDEVILSLWNQIEQHYENEPPENRFAQCRRYGIVYYYRRHEPHLY
;
A
#
# COMPACT_ATOMS: atom_id res chain seq x y z
N MET A 1 9.91 -16.06 36.22
CA MET A 1 11.10 -15.32 35.76
C MET A 1 10.74 -14.64 34.46
N PRO A 2 11.05 -13.34 34.29
CA PRO A 2 10.73 -12.63 33.07
C PRO A 2 11.42 -13.27 31.85
N TYR A 3 10.76 -13.20 30.70
CA TYR A 3 11.30 -13.69 29.42
C TYR A 3 11.22 -12.60 28.37
N ARG A 4 12.13 -12.59 27.39
CA ARG A 4 12.09 -11.62 26.30
C ARG A 4 11.45 -12.17 25.03
N ARG A 5 11.05 -11.26 24.14
CA ARG A 5 10.61 -11.56 22.77
C ARG A 5 11.23 -10.56 21.82
N LEU A 6 11.66 -11.02 20.64
CA LEU A 6 12.11 -10.12 19.60
C LEU A 6 10.98 -9.15 19.17
N PRO A 7 11.32 -7.93 18.75
CA PRO A 7 10.35 -6.96 18.29
C PRO A 7 9.54 -7.48 17.11
N LYS A 8 8.21 -7.33 17.14
CA LYS A 8 7.32 -7.85 16.09
C LYS A 8 6.97 -6.82 15.03
N THR A 9 6.90 -5.55 15.41
CA THR A 9 6.54 -4.44 14.54
C THR A 9 7.76 -3.63 14.15
N ASP A 10 7.73 -3.01 12.97
CA ASP A 10 8.85 -2.18 12.49
C ASP A 10 9.12 -0.99 13.43
N ALA A 11 8.08 -0.45 14.07
CA ALA A 11 8.22 0.55 15.12
C ALA A 11 8.95 0.01 16.36
N SER A 12 8.67 -1.22 16.78
CA SER A 12 9.35 -1.85 17.90
C SER A 12 10.81 -2.22 17.57
N ARG A 13 11.09 -2.63 16.31
CA ARG A 13 12.45 -2.85 15.81
C ARG A 13 13.27 -1.58 15.84
N LEU A 14 12.71 -0.49 15.29
CA LEU A 14 13.36 0.83 15.31
C LEU A 14 13.61 1.31 16.74
N LYS A 15 12.65 1.11 17.65
CA LYS A 15 12.82 1.47 19.06
C LYS A 15 13.94 0.67 19.73
N ALA A 16 14.04 -0.63 19.46
CA ALA A 16 15.10 -1.47 20.00
C ALA A 16 16.49 -1.06 19.47
N LEU A 17 16.60 -0.78 18.17
CA LEU A 17 17.84 -0.28 17.56
C LEU A 17 18.24 1.09 18.14
N ARG A 18 17.30 2.04 18.25
CA ARG A 18 17.57 3.36 18.85
C ARG A 18 18.04 3.27 20.30
N ALA A 19 17.39 2.41 21.10
CA ALA A 19 17.82 2.19 22.48
C ALA A 19 19.25 1.65 22.59
N LEU A 20 19.73 0.90 21.60
CA LEU A 20 21.13 0.48 21.51
C LEU A 20 22.02 1.64 21.03
N THR A 21 21.68 2.28 19.92
CA THR A 21 22.56 3.26 19.26
C THR A 21 22.66 4.59 19.99
N ASP A 22 21.63 4.97 20.73
CA ASP A 22 21.56 6.24 21.45
C ASP A 22 22.10 6.10 22.88
N ASN A 23 22.36 4.87 23.34
CA ASN A 23 22.94 4.63 24.66
C ASN A 23 24.45 4.87 24.61
N ASN A 24 24.90 5.98 25.22
CA ASN A 24 26.32 6.34 25.32
C ASN A 24 27.20 5.24 25.93
N ASP A 25 26.64 4.41 26.81
CA ASP A 25 27.38 3.32 27.46
C ASP A 25 27.87 2.28 26.45
N THR A 26 27.18 2.11 25.30
CA THR A 26 27.59 1.17 24.23
C THR A 26 28.96 1.50 23.62
N TYR A 27 29.43 2.74 23.73
CA TYR A 27 30.70 3.18 23.14
C TYR A 27 31.84 3.27 24.17
N THR A 28 31.56 2.93 25.44
CA THR A 28 32.54 3.00 26.52
C THR A 28 33.52 1.83 26.49
N VAL A 29 34.60 1.95 27.28
CA VAL A 29 35.57 0.86 27.45
C VAL A 29 34.94 -0.36 28.13
N GLU A 30 33.94 -0.15 28.97
CA GLU A 30 33.21 -1.20 29.68
C GLU A 30 32.33 -2.03 28.73
N ALA A 31 31.85 -1.44 27.63
CA ALA A 31 31.06 -2.11 26.60
C ALA A 31 31.88 -2.93 25.58
N ARG A 32 33.14 -3.25 25.85
CA ARG A 32 33.97 -4.11 24.98
C ARG A 32 33.44 -5.53 24.80
N PHE A 33 32.48 -5.96 25.63
CA PHE A 33 31.78 -7.23 25.45
C PHE A 33 30.84 -7.23 24.23
N LEU A 34 30.52 -6.06 23.68
CA LEU A 34 29.75 -5.92 22.45
C LEU A 34 30.67 -5.91 21.23
N ASP A 35 30.29 -6.67 20.20
CA ASP A 35 30.96 -6.61 18.90
C ASP A 35 30.77 -5.24 18.24
N ARG A 36 31.89 -4.57 17.94
CA ARG A 36 31.93 -3.25 17.31
C ARG A 36 31.41 -3.27 15.87
N GLU A 37 31.59 -4.37 15.15
CA GLU A 37 31.06 -4.53 13.81
C GLU A 37 29.52 -4.56 13.86
N MET A 38 28.96 -5.35 14.79
CA MET A 38 27.51 -5.41 15.02
C MET A 38 26.91 -4.09 15.50
N ILE A 39 27.61 -3.32 16.36
CA ILE A 39 27.14 -1.98 16.75
C ILE A 39 27.10 -1.04 15.55
N SER A 40 28.13 -1.08 14.70
CA SER A 40 28.21 -0.23 13.50
C SER A 40 27.10 -0.59 12.51
N GLU A 41 26.84 -1.88 12.33
CA GLU A 41 25.75 -2.39 11.52
C GLU A 41 24.38 -2.03 12.09
N ALA A 42 24.18 -2.14 13.41
CA ALA A 42 22.94 -1.74 14.08
C ALA A 42 22.65 -0.25 13.87
N ARG A 43 23.66 0.62 13.91
CA ARG A 43 23.52 2.04 13.60
C ARG A 43 23.12 2.28 12.14
N TRP A 44 23.78 1.61 11.20
CA TRP A 44 23.43 1.71 9.79
C TRP A 44 21.98 1.23 9.53
N LEU A 45 21.60 0.09 10.10
CA LEU A 45 20.25 -0.46 10.01
C LEU A 45 19.21 0.45 10.66
N CYS A 46 19.53 1.09 11.78
CA CYS A 46 18.65 2.04 12.46
C CYS A 46 18.31 3.22 11.54
N GLU A 47 19.32 3.86 10.97
CA GLU A 47 19.15 4.97 10.02
C GLU A 47 18.38 4.52 8.78
N ARG A 48 18.76 3.38 8.21
CA ARG A 48 18.12 2.82 7.01
C ARG A 48 16.64 2.51 7.24
N LEU A 49 16.30 1.88 8.37
CA LEU A 49 14.92 1.58 8.74
C LEU A 49 14.12 2.86 9.02
N SER A 50 14.72 3.86 9.69
CA SER A 50 14.07 5.15 9.96
C SER A 50 13.67 5.84 8.64
N GLN A 51 14.62 5.96 7.72
CA GLN A 51 14.38 6.55 6.39
C GLN A 51 13.32 5.78 5.59
N ALA A 52 13.40 4.44 5.59
CA ALA A 52 12.43 3.60 4.88
C ALA A 52 11.00 3.75 5.45
N LEU A 53 10.86 3.85 6.77
CA LEU A 53 9.57 4.07 7.44
C LEU A 53 8.99 5.45 7.13
N GLU A 54 9.81 6.51 7.14
CA GLU A 54 9.39 7.85 6.76
C GLU A 54 8.91 7.90 5.30
N GLN A 55 9.68 7.31 4.39
CA GLN A 55 9.32 7.22 2.98
C GLN A 55 8.00 6.46 2.77
N TYR A 56 7.84 5.32 3.44
CA TYR A 56 6.60 4.55 3.39
C TYR A 56 5.39 5.36 3.90
N GLN A 57 5.54 6.08 5.00
CA GLN A 57 4.47 6.94 5.54
C GLN A 57 4.11 8.07 4.56
N LEU A 58 5.09 8.69 3.91
CA LEU A 58 4.86 9.73 2.90
C LEU A 58 4.10 9.17 1.69
N CYS A 59 4.52 8.02 1.16
CA CYS A 59 3.84 7.33 0.07
C CYS A 59 2.39 6.97 0.44
N MET A 60 2.18 6.38 1.62
CA MET A 60 0.85 6.01 2.12
C MET A 60 -0.08 7.21 2.27
N ARG A 61 0.38 8.31 2.88
CA ARG A 61 -0.41 9.54 3.02
C ARG A 61 -0.85 10.08 1.65
N THR A 62 0.06 10.06 0.67
CA THR A 62 -0.23 10.48 -0.69
C THR A 62 -1.27 9.57 -1.34
N GLN A 63 -1.09 8.26 -1.27
CA GLN A 63 -2.03 7.28 -1.82
C GLN A 63 -3.45 7.42 -1.26
N VAL A 64 -3.60 7.59 0.06
CA VAL A 64 -4.92 7.73 0.71
C VAL A 64 -5.59 9.03 0.28
N ARG A 65 -4.83 10.13 0.19
CA ARG A 65 -5.35 11.43 -0.23
C ARG A 65 -5.94 11.39 -1.65
N TYR A 66 -5.28 10.68 -2.57
CA TYR A 66 -5.75 10.53 -3.94
C TYR A 66 -6.91 9.54 -4.06
N ALA A 67 -6.91 8.46 -3.27
CA ALA A 67 -7.99 7.48 -3.23
C ALA A 67 -9.36 8.12 -2.91
N MET A 68 -9.42 9.12 -2.03
CA MET A 68 -10.68 9.78 -1.70
C MET A 68 -11.29 10.55 -2.88
N ARG A 69 -10.46 11.00 -3.83
CA ARG A 69 -10.91 11.81 -4.98
C ARG A 69 -11.41 10.96 -6.15
N ILE A 70 -10.94 9.72 -6.26
CA ILE A 70 -11.24 8.87 -7.42
C ILE A 70 -12.70 8.39 -7.44
N THR A 71 -13.31 8.16 -6.27
CA THR A 71 -14.67 7.57 -6.17
C THR A 71 -15.73 8.40 -6.87
N GLY A 72 -15.70 9.73 -6.70
CA GLY A 72 -16.65 10.63 -7.36
C GLY A 72 -16.47 10.64 -8.88
N LEU A 73 -15.22 10.63 -9.36
CA LEU A 73 -14.89 10.61 -10.78
C LEU A 73 -15.28 9.26 -11.42
N GLN A 74 -15.03 8.15 -10.73
CA GLN A 74 -15.45 6.82 -11.14
C GLN A 74 -16.97 6.77 -11.29
N HIS A 75 -17.71 7.29 -10.31
CA HIS A 75 -19.17 7.32 -10.34
C HIS A 75 -19.69 8.09 -11.56
N GLN A 76 -19.12 9.26 -11.85
CA GLN A 76 -19.48 10.05 -13.03
C GLN A 76 -19.16 9.30 -14.34
N ALA A 77 -17.93 8.80 -14.50
CA ALA A 77 -17.54 8.05 -15.69
C ALA A 77 -18.43 6.82 -15.92
N MET A 78 -18.71 6.05 -14.86
CA MET A 78 -19.62 4.91 -14.89
C MET A 78 -21.04 5.31 -15.30
N MET A 79 -21.60 6.36 -14.70
CA MET A 79 -22.96 6.82 -14.97
C MET A 79 -23.13 7.22 -16.44
N TYR A 80 -22.24 8.07 -16.95
CA TYR A 80 -22.31 8.54 -18.34
C TYR A 80 -22.13 7.38 -19.34
N LEU A 81 -21.20 6.46 -19.08
CA LEU A 81 -21.02 5.27 -19.90
C LEU A 81 -22.27 4.38 -19.90
N SER A 82 -22.85 4.13 -18.72
CA SER A 82 -24.07 3.34 -18.57
C SER A 82 -25.24 3.98 -19.30
N HIS A 83 -25.47 5.28 -19.12
CA HIS A 83 -26.57 6.00 -19.76
C HIS A 83 -26.41 6.01 -21.29
N PHE A 84 -25.18 6.18 -21.80
CA PHE A 84 -24.92 6.10 -23.23
C PHE A 84 -25.36 4.74 -23.80
N LEU A 85 -24.97 3.64 -23.14
CA LEU A 85 -25.33 2.28 -23.56
C LEU A 85 -26.84 2.03 -23.46
N GLN A 86 -27.50 2.54 -22.42
CA GLN A 86 -28.97 2.46 -22.30
C GLN A 86 -29.67 3.13 -23.47
N VAL A 87 -29.25 4.35 -23.84
CA VAL A 87 -29.86 5.07 -24.97
C VAL A 87 -29.54 4.40 -26.30
N LEU A 88 -28.34 3.84 -26.46
CA LEU A 88 -27.99 3.02 -27.62
C LEU A 88 -28.96 1.83 -27.76
N PHE A 89 -29.21 1.09 -26.67
CA PHE A 89 -30.15 -0.04 -26.70
C PHE A 89 -31.59 0.40 -26.96
N LEU A 90 -32.05 1.49 -26.35
CA LEU A 90 -33.39 2.03 -26.60
C LEU A 90 -33.56 2.48 -28.06
N ALA A 91 -32.52 3.04 -28.68
CA ALA A 91 -32.56 3.41 -30.10
C ALA A 91 -32.57 2.19 -31.03
N ILE A 92 -31.90 1.10 -30.63
CA ILE A 92 -31.99 -0.19 -31.32
C ILE A 92 -33.40 -0.78 -31.19
N GLU A 93 -33.99 -0.71 -30.00
CA GLU A 93 -35.36 -1.19 -29.74
C GLU A 93 -36.40 -0.44 -30.58
N ARG A 94 -36.24 0.88 -30.75
CA ARG A 94 -37.09 1.70 -31.64
C ARG A 94 -36.82 1.49 -33.13
N GLY A 95 -35.78 0.75 -33.50
CA GLY A 95 -35.38 0.55 -34.91
C GLY A 95 -34.69 1.76 -35.56
N GLU A 96 -34.25 2.75 -34.77
CA GLU A 96 -33.52 3.92 -35.27
C GLU A 96 -32.07 3.59 -35.61
N ILE A 97 -31.50 2.60 -34.92
CA ILE A 97 -30.14 2.11 -35.09
C ILE A 97 -30.22 0.60 -35.28
N PRO A 98 -29.60 0.04 -36.34
CA PRO A 98 -29.70 -1.39 -36.59
C PRO A 98 -28.82 -2.17 -35.60
N ARG A 99 -29.26 -3.36 -35.21
CA ARG A 99 -28.63 -4.17 -34.15
C ARG A 99 -27.26 -4.74 -34.54
N ASP A 100 -26.97 -4.80 -35.84
CA ASP A 100 -25.68 -5.24 -36.39
C ASP A 100 -24.51 -4.32 -36.04
N VAL A 101 -24.76 -3.13 -35.48
CA VAL A 101 -23.72 -2.22 -34.98
C VAL A 101 -23.14 -2.63 -33.63
N LEU A 102 -23.82 -3.47 -32.83
CA LEU A 102 -23.38 -3.85 -31.48
C LEU A 102 -21.94 -4.39 -31.42
N PRO A 103 -21.47 -5.24 -32.37
CA PRO A 103 -20.08 -5.67 -32.41
C PRO A 103 -19.06 -4.53 -32.54
N MET A 104 -19.44 -3.36 -33.08
CA MET A 104 -18.54 -2.20 -33.14
C MET A 104 -18.19 -1.68 -31.74
N TYR A 105 -19.08 -1.88 -30.76
CA TYR A 105 -18.89 -1.50 -29.34
C TYR A 105 -18.31 -2.65 -28.50
N GLY A 106 -17.97 -3.79 -29.11
CA GLY A 106 -17.53 -4.99 -28.40
C GLY A 106 -18.67 -5.74 -27.68
N LEU A 107 -19.91 -5.56 -28.12
CA LEU A 107 -21.11 -6.24 -27.59
C LEU A 107 -21.57 -7.34 -28.55
N GLU A 108 -22.15 -8.41 -28.00
CA GLU A 108 -22.78 -9.47 -28.80
C GLU A 108 -24.10 -8.97 -29.42
N ARG A 109 -24.51 -9.54 -30.56
CA ARG A 109 -25.67 -9.03 -31.33
C ARG A 109 -27.00 -9.19 -30.58
N ASP A 110 -27.11 -10.19 -29.74
CA ASP A 110 -28.24 -10.49 -28.88
C ASP A 110 -28.18 -9.76 -27.53
N THR A 111 -27.12 -8.99 -27.25
CA THR A 111 -27.02 -8.19 -26.03
C THR A 111 -28.17 -7.19 -25.95
N THR A 112 -28.85 -7.18 -24.80
CA THR A 112 -29.96 -6.27 -24.48
C THR A 112 -29.76 -5.50 -23.18
N VAL A 113 -28.73 -5.88 -22.41
CA VAL A 113 -28.45 -5.30 -21.10
C VAL A 113 -27.09 -4.62 -21.08
N VAL A 114 -26.97 -3.58 -20.26
CA VAL A 114 -25.71 -2.88 -20.04
C VAL A 114 -24.72 -3.85 -19.35
N PRO A 115 -23.46 -3.92 -19.81
CA PRO A 115 -22.44 -4.70 -19.14
C PRO A 115 -22.26 -4.23 -17.68
N TYR A 116 -21.65 -5.07 -16.86
CA TYR A 116 -21.35 -4.69 -15.49
C TYR A 116 -20.27 -3.61 -15.44
N LEU A 117 -20.59 -2.43 -14.90
CA LEU A 117 -19.70 -1.25 -14.87
C LEU A 117 -19.34 -0.76 -13.46
N LYS A 118 -19.72 -1.48 -12.39
CA LYS A 118 -19.57 -0.96 -11.01
C LYS A 118 -18.13 -0.86 -10.51
N THR A 119 -17.16 -1.50 -11.17
CA THR A 119 -15.75 -1.47 -10.77
C THR A 119 -14.93 -0.54 -11.67
N SER A 120 -13.85 0.00 -11.14
CA SER A 120 -12.92 0.83 -11.90
C SER A 120 -12.36 0.09 -13.11
N GLU A 121 -12.04 -1.19 -12.94
CA GLU A 121 -11.52 -2.07 -13.99
C GLU A 121 -12.53 -2.24 -15.11
N ALA A 122 -13.82 -2.40 -14.78
CA ALA A 122 -14.87 -2.52 -15.79
C ALA A 122 -15.07 -1.23 -16.59
N VAL A 123 -15.03 -0.06 -15.93
CA VAL A 123 -15.08 1.24 -16.63
C VAL A 123 -13.86 1.41 -17.55
N MET A 124 -12.66 1.04 -17.07
CA MET A 124 -11.42 1.08 -17.85
C MET A 124 -11.44 0.13 -19.05
N GLU A 125 -12.17 -0.98 -18.97
CA GLU A 125 -12.35 -1.93 -20.06
C GLU A 125 -13.39 -1.46 -21.08
N TRP A 126 -14.57 -1.05 -20.63
CA TRP A 126 -15.72 -0.80 -21.50
C TRP A 126 -15.72 0.59 -22.13
N ALA A 127 -15.26 1.63 -21.43
CA ALA A 127 -15.30 2.98 -21.99
C ALA A 127 -14.51 3.08 -23.31
N PRO A 128 -13.27 2.55 -23.45
CA PRO A 128 -12.55 2.59 -24.72
C PRO A 128 -13.28 1.87 -25.85
N LYS A 129 -13.91 0.71 -25.57
CA LYS A 129 -14.68 -0.05 -26.56
C LYS A 129 -15.88 0.76 -27.05
N VAL A 130 -16.62 1.38 -26.13
CA VAL A 130 -17.81 2.18 -26.46
C VAL A 130 -17.44 3.44 -27.24
N ILE A 131 -16.39 4.15 -26.82
CA ILE A 131 -15.87 5.34 -27.50
C ILE A 131 -15.41 4.99 -28.92
N ALA A 132 -14.65 3.91 -29.09
CA ALA A 132 -14.21 3.45 -30.39
C ALA A 132 -15.38 3.01 -31.29
N GLY A 133 -16.35 2.31 -30.71
CA GLY A 133 -17.54 1.82 -31.41
C GLY A 133 -18.40 2.95 -31.96
N GLU A 134 -18.71 3.96 -31.13
CA GLU A 134 -19.48 5.11 -31.60
C GLU A 134 -18.72 5.89 -32.66
N LYS A 135 -17.41 6.12 -32.48
CA LYS A 135 -16.58 6.80 -33.48
C LYS A 135 -16.59 6.05 -34.82
N SER A 136 -16.53 4.73 -34.79
CA SER A 136 -16.62 3.88 -35.98
C SER A 136 -17.99 4.00 -36.67
N ARG A 137 -19.08 3.97 -35.88
CA ARG A 137 -20.44 4.13 -36.41
C ARG A 137 -20.66 5.49 -37.05
N LEU A 138 -20.20 6.57 -36.42
CA LEU A 138 -20.26 7.93 -36.95
C LEU A 138 -19.48 8.06 -38.26
N LYS A 139 -18.29 7.46 -38.35
CA LYS A 139 -17.48 7.45 -39.58
C LYS A 139 -18.19 6.74 -40.75
N LYS A 140 -19.08 5.79 -40.45
CA LYS A 140 -19.92 5.08 -41.44
C LYS A 140 -21.24 5.82 -41.76
N GLY A 141 -21.41 7.06 -41.30
CA GLY A 141 -22.60 7.86 -41.56
C GLY A 141 -23.77 7.57 -40.61
N GLY A 142 -23.55 6.83 -39.52
CA GLY A 142 -24.58 6.61 -38.50
C GLY A 142 -24.95 7.89 -37.76
N ARG A 143 -26.21 8.02 -37.35
CA ARG A 143 -26.69 9.15 -36.56
C ARG A 143 -26.13 9.07 -35.13
N PRO A 144 -25.66 10.18 -34.52
CA PRO A 144 -25.11 10.17 -33.16
C PRO A 144 -26.14 9.82 -32.08
N VAL A 145 -25.68 9.15 -31.00
CA VAL A 145 -26.41 9.16 -29.71
C VAL A 145 -26.11 10.49 -29.00
N LEU A 146 -27.14 11.19 -28.52
CA LEU A 146 -27.01 12.58 -28.05
C LEU A 146 -27.11 12.77 -26.53
N THR A 147 -27.77 11.86 -25.79
CA THR A 147 -28.13 12.09 -24.37
C THR A 147 -27.83 10.87 -23.49
N PRO A 148 -26.60 10.70 -22.98
CA PRO A 148 -25.44 11.58 -23.16
C PRO A 148 -24.78 11.39 -24.53
N SER A 149 -24.08 12.44 -24.99
CA SER A 149 -23.25 12.35 -26.19
C SER A 149 -21.99 11.56 -25.90
N ILE A 150 -21.37 11.01 -26.96
CA ILE A 150 -20.08 10.33 -26.81
C ILE A 150 -18.97 11.27 -26.30
N GLY A 151 -19.06 12.56 -26.63
CA GLY A 151 -18.15 13.57 -26.12
C GLY A 151 -18.21 13.67 -24.58
N ALA A 152 -19.41 13.63 -24.00
CA ALA A 152 -19.58 13.64 -22.55
C ALA A 152 -18.98 12.38 -21.89
N VAL A 153 -19.16 11.21 -22.52
CA VAL A 153 -18.53 9.96 -22.06
C VAL A 153 -17.00 10.07 -22.07
N VAL A 154 -16.42 10.59 -23.17
CA VAL A 154 -14.97 10.82 -23.30
C VAL A 154 -14.47 11.74 -22.20
N THR A 155 -15.11 12.90 -22.00
CA THR A 155 -14.68 13.88 -21.00
C THR A 155 -14.62 13.29 -19.58
N HIS A 156 -15.68 12.61 -19.14
CA HIS A 156 -15.70 12.01 -17.80
C HIS A 156 -14.74 10.83 -17.69
N PHE A 157 -14.62 10.02 -18.74
CA PHE A 157 -13.70 8.90 -18.78
C PHE A 157 -12.23 9.35 -18.72
N ASP A 158 -11.83 10.36 -19.49
CA ASP A 158 -10.43 10.82 -19.53
C ASP A 158 -9.97 11.38 -18.19
N VAL A 159 -10.83 12.15 -17.51
CA VAL A 159 -10.55 12.67 -16.15
C VAL A 159 -10.43 11.52 -15.15
N PHE A 160 -11.36 10.56 -15.19
CA PHE A 160 -11.29 9.37 -14.33
C PHE A 160 -10.03 8.55 -14.61
N LYS A 161 -9.71 8.29 -15.88
CA LYS A 161 -8.55 7.51 -16.33
C LYS A 161 -7.24 8.11 -15.82
N GLY A 162 -7.03 9.41 -15.99
CA GLY A 162 -5.82 10.08 -15.51
C GLY A 162 -5.63 9.95 -13.99
N MET A 163 -6.73 10.03 -13.23
CA MET A 163 -6.73 9.82 -11.79
C MET A 163 -6.52 8.36 -11.40
N TYR A 164 -7.10 7.41 -12.15
CA TYR A 164 -6.91 5.97 -11.97
C TYR A 164 -5.44 5.56 -12.18
N ASP A 165 -4.82 6.04 -13.26
CA ASP A 165 -3.41 5.75 -13.56
C ASP A 165 -2.48 6.33 -12.49
N SER A 166 -2.76 7.56 -12.03
CA SER A 166 -2.03 8.19 -10.92
C SER A 166 -2.17 7.38 -9.63
N GLN A 167 -3.39 6.93 -9.31
CA GLN A 167 -3.65 6.12 -8.11
C GLN A 167 -2.88 4.80 -8.15
N ARG A 168 -2.84 4.13 -9.30
CA ARG A 168 -2.08 2.89 -9.50
C ARG A 168 -0.58 3.13 -9.32
N GLN A 169 -0.06 4.26 -9.81
CA GLN A 169 1.34 4.63 -9.60
C GLN A 169 1.66 4.85 -8.12
N TYR A 170 0.79 5.51 -7.36
CA TYR A 170 0.97 5.67 -5.91
C TYR A 170 0.95 4.33 -5.17
N GLN A 171 0.02 3.43 -5.51
CA GLN A 171 -0.02 2.08 -4.96
C GLN A 171 1.28 1.30 -5.22
N MET A 172 1.83 1.40 -6.44
CA MET A 172 3.11 0.76 -6.77
C MET A 172 4.27 1.32 -5.93
N ARG A 173 4.36 2.64 -5.77
CA ARG A 173 5.41 3.29 -4.96
C ARG A 173 5.31 2.90 -3.48
N THR A 174 4.10 2.88 -2.94
CA THR A 174 3.84 2.43 -1.57
C THR A 174 4.23 0.96 -1.37
N LYS A 175 3.88 0.08 -2.32
CA LYS A 175 4.25 -1.33 -2.27
C LYS A 175 5.77 -1.52 -2.32
N ALA A 176 6.47 -0.74 -3.14
CA ALA A 176 7.92 -0.76 -3.19
C ALA A 176 8.55 -0.31 -1.86
N ALA A 177 8.09 0.80 -1.28
CA ALA A 177 8.57 1.27 0.02
C ALA A 177 8.33 0.25 1.15
N LEU A 178 7.20 -0.48 1.11
CA LEU A 178 6.94 -1.56 2.07
C LEU A 178 7.85 -2.77 1.85
N ALA A 179 8.18 -3.08 0.60
CA ALA A 179 9.13 -4.14 0.26
C ALA A 179 10.54 -3.81 0.77
N ASP A 180 10.96 -2.55 0.65
CA ASP A 180 12.23 -2.06 1.19
C ASP A 180 12.29 -2.20 2.72
N ILE A 181 11.21 -1.94 3.45
CA ILE A 181 11.17 -2.20 4.90
C ILE A 181 11.25 -3.71 5.16
N SER A 182 10.52 -4.50 4.38
CA SER A 182 10.42 -5.95 4.58
C SER A 182 11.76 -6.65 4.37
N SER A 183 12.58 -6.20 3.41
CA SER A 183 13.91 -6.75 3.16
C SER A 183 14.91 -6.49 4.28
N LEU A 184 14.68 -5.48 5.12
CA LEU A 184 15.53 -5.18 6.28
C LEU A 184 15.19 -6.03 7.51
N ARG A 185 13.98 -6.59 7.61
CA ARG A 185 13.46 -7.19 8.85
C ARG A 185 14.30 -8.34 9.37
N GLU A 186 14.65 -9.28 8.48
CA GLU A 186 15.41 -10.47 8.85
C GLU A 186 16.78 -10.08 9.42
N ARG A 187 17.51 -9.22 8.70
CA ARG A 187 18.82 -8.77 9.15
C ARG A 187 18.76 -7.96 10.45
N ILE A 188 17.73 -7.13 10.61
CA ILE A 188 17.51 -6.39 11.86
C ILE A 188 17.24 -7.34 13.03
N ASP A 189 16.40 -8.36 12.82
CA ASP A 189 16.07 -9.32 13.87
C ASP A 189 17.30 -10.14 14.28
N GLU A 190 18.17 -10.51 13.33
CA GLU A 190 19.46 -11.15 13.60
C GLU A 190 20.40 -10.28 14.44
N VAL A 191 20.59 -9.02 14.04
CA VAL A 191 21.49 -8.08 14.74
C VAL A 191 20.97 -7.79 16.14
N ILE A 192 19.66 -7.54 16.30
CA ILE A 192 19.03 -7.35 17.61
C ILE A 192 19.21 -8.60 18.48
N LEU A 193 18.96 -9.79 17.93
CA LEU A 193 19.11 -11.04 18.68
C LEU A 193 20.55 -11.22 19.17
N SER A 194 21.53 -11.03 18.29
CA SER A 194 22.94 -11.21 18.62
C SER A 194 23.38 -10.22 19.71
N LEU A 195 23.07 -8.94 19.55
CA LEU A 195 23.41 -7.92 20.54
C LEU A 195 22.73 -8.19 21.88
N TRP A 196 21.44 -8.55 21.88
CA TRP A 196 20.71 -8.89 23.11
C TRP A 196 21.31 -10.12 23.81
N ASN A 197 21.75 -11.14 23.08
CA ASN A 197 22.45 -12.28 23.67
C ASN A 197 23.74 -11.85 24.38
N GLN A 198 24.57 -11.01 23.74
CA GLN A 198 25.83 -10.53 24.31
C GLN A 198 25.60 -9.71 25.59
N ILE A 199 24.57 -8.85 25.59
CA ILE A 199 24.17 -8.04 26.76
C ILE A 199 23.71 -8.93 27.90
N GLU A 200 22.82 -9.87 27.64
CA GLU A 200 22.31 -10.76 28.69
C GLU A 200 23.38 -11.67 29.28
N GLN A 201 24.34 -12.11 28.45
CA GLN A 201 25.47 -12.91 28.88
C GLN A 201 26.42 -12.10 29.78
N HIS A 202 26.68 -10.83 29.44
CA HIS A 202 27.55 -9.97 30.24
C HIS A 202 27.01 -9.74 31.66
N TYR A 203 25.70 -9.49 31.79
CA TYR A 203 25.05 -9.24 33.09
C TYR A 203 24.50 -10.50 33.76
N GLU A 204 24.85 -11.71 33.31
CA GLU A 204 24.22 -12.95 33.78
C GLU A 204 24.40 -13.19 35.29
N ASN A 205 25.57 -12.82 35.83
CA ASN A 205 25.96 -13.04 37.23
C ASN A 205 25.53 -11.90 38.18
N GLU A 206 24.89 -10.85 37.66
CA GLU A 206 24.37 -9.74 38.48
C GLU A 206 23.07 -10.15 39.20
N PRO A 207 22.75 -9.55 40.36
CA PRO A 207 21.45 -9.71 41.00
C PRO A 207 20.32 -9.36 40.01
N PRO A 208 19.17 -10.08 40.03
CA PRO A 208 18.10 -9.91 39.04
C PRO A 208 17.65 -8.46 38.82
N GLU A 209 17.53 -7.68 39.90
CA GLU A 209 17.18 -6.25 39.84
C GLU A 209 18.16 -5.46 38.99
N ASN A 210 19.47 -5.60 39.23
CA ASN A 210 20.50 -4.89 38.49
C ASN A 210 20.61 -5.45 37.07
N ARG A 211 20.63 -6.78 36.90
CA ARG A 211 20.70 -7.45 35.60
C ARG A 211 19.63 -6.94 34.63
N PHE A 212 18.36 -7.01 35.03
CA PHE A 212 17.26 -6.60 34.15
C PHE A 212 17.23 -5.09 33.94
N ALA A 213 17.60 -4.29 34.94
CA ALA A 213 17.74 -2.85 34.79
C ALA A 213 18.80 -2.49 33.74
N GLN A 214 20.00 -3.09 33.80
CA GLN A 214 21.06 -2.84 32.82
C GLN A 214 20.65 -3.31 31.42
N CYS A 215 20.10 -4.51 31.29
CA CYS A 215 19.63 -5.04 30.00
C CYS A 215 18.58 -4.14 29.33
N ARG A 216 17.66 -3.55 30.12
CA ARG A 216 16.64 -2.61 29.61
C ARG A 216 17.23 -1.31 29.07
N ARG A 217 18.36 -0.84 29.61
CA ARG A 217 19.05 0.37 29.09
C ARG A 217 19.51 0.18 27.65
N TYR A 218 19.81 -1.06 27.25
CA TYR A 218 20.13 -1.45 25.88
C TYR A 218 18.91 -1.87 25.06
N GLY A 219 17.69 -1.55 25.52
CA GLY A 219 16.46 -1.77 24.74
C GLY A 219 15.84 -3.16 24.85
N ILE A 220 16.36 -4.06 25.70
CA ILE A 220 15.76 -5.38 25.91
C ILE A 220 14.43 -5.23 26.64
N VAL A 221 13.38 -5.85 26.07
CA VAL A 221 12.03 -5.84 26.65
C VAL A 221 11.70 -7.21 27.23
N TYR A 222 11.45 -7.21 28.54
CA TYR A 222 11.06 -8.38 29.32
C TYR A 222 9.55 -8.42 29.56
N TYR A 223 8.99 -9.63 29.52
CA TYR A 223 7.59 -9.92 29.73
C TYR A 223 7.42 -10.92 30.88
N TYR A 224 6.32 -10.78 31.60
CA TYR A 224 5.89 -11.72 32.62
C TYR A 224 4.78 -12.62 32.09
N ARG A 225 4.70 -13.85 32.62
CA ARG A 225 3.56 -14.74 32.35
C ARG A 225 2.34 -14.24 33.13
N ARG A 226 1.13 -14.55 32.65
CA ARG A 226 -0.15 -13.99 33.13
C ARG A 226 -0.42 -14.15 34.64
N HIS A 227 0.26 -15.10 35.29
CA HIS A 227 0.10 -15.41 36.72
C HIS A 227 1.40 -15.28 37.52
N GLU A 228 2.44 -14.68 36.95
CA GLU A 228 3.69 -14.43 37.66
C GLU A 228 3.71 -13.02 38.27
N PRO A 229 4.22 -12.87 39.51
CA PRO A 229 4.43 -11.56 40.11
C PRO A 229 5.46 -10.75 39.32
N HIS A 230 5.19 -9.46 39.13
CA HIS A 230 6.07 -8.53 38.41
C HIS A 230 7.13 -8.01 39.39
N LEU A 231 8.13 -8.84 39.66
CA LEU A 231 9.11 -8.60 40.72
C LEU A 231 10.24 -7.66 40.32
N TYR A 232 10.52 -7.52 39.01
CA TYR A 232 11.69 -6.81 38.48
C TYR A 232 11.38 -5.95 37.25
#